data_AF-A0A6B3I0Z7-F1
#
_entry.id   AF-A0A6B3I0Z7-F1
#
_cell.length_a   1.000
_cell.length_b   1.000
_cell.length_c   1.000
_cell.angle_alpha   90.00
_cell.angle_beta   90.00
_cell.angle_gamma   90.00
#
_symmetry.space_group_name_H-M   'P 1'
#
loop_
_entity.id
_entity.type
_entity.pdbx_description
1 polymer ?
#
loop_
_entity_poly.entity_id
_entity_poly.type
_entity_poly.pdbx_seq_one_letter_code
_entity_poly.pdbx_strand_id
1 'polypeptide(L)' 'KFFPAEAAGGTAYLKALSAPLPQARFCPTGGISPASAPSYLALPNVACVGGSWMVPGDAIAAKDWDRVARLAAEAAALGA' A
#
# COMPACT_ATOMS: atom_id res chain seq x y z
N LYS A 1 11.76 0.35 2.04
CA LYS A 1 10.78 1.20 1.29
C LYS A 1 10.93 0.89 -0.19
N PHE A 2 9.83 0.70 -0.93
CA PHE A 2 9.85 0.46 -2.39
C PHE A 2 9.00 1.54 -3.07
N PHE A 3 9.61 2.38 -3.90
CA PHE A 3 8.96 3.55 -4.51
C PHE A 3 9.64 3.94 -5.82
N PRO A 4 8.88 4.37 -6.86
CA PRO A 4 7.42 4.31 -6.98
C PRO A 4 6.94 2.89 -7.39
N ALA A 5 6.07 2.27 -6.59
CA ALA A 5 5.83 0.82 -6.64
C ALA A 5 5.32 0.32 -8.00
N GLU A 6 4.20 0.86 -8.51
CA GLU A 6 3.64 0.41 -9.80
C GLU A 6 4.62 0.64 -10.95
N ALA A 7 5.21 1.84 -11.04
CA ALA A 7 6.12 2.21 -12.12
C ALA A 7 7.45 1.43 -12.08
N ALA A 8 7.87 0.95 -10.90
CA ALA A 8 9.08 0.14 -10.73
C ALA A 8 8.85 -1.37 -10.94
N GLY A 9 7.70 -1.77 -11.47
CA GLY A 9 7.38 -3.18 -11.78
C GLY A 9 6.53 -3.90 -10.73
N GLY A 10 6.04 -3.18 -9.72
CA GLY A 10 4.99 -3.63 -8.81
C GLY A 10 5.27 -4.97 -8.11
N THR A 11 4.22 -5.77 -7.98
CA THR A 11 4.28 -7.07 -7.30
C THR A 11 5.20 -8.07 -8.00
N ALA A 12 5.33 -8.00 -9.33
CA ALA A 12 6.23 -8.88 -10.09
C ALA A 12 7.70 -8.64 -9.72
N TYR A 13 8.11 -7.38 -9.62
CA TYR A 13 9.47 -7.03 -9.22
C TYR A 13 9.74 -7.39 -7.75
N LEU A 14 8.79 -7.14 -6.85
CA LEU A 14 8.91 -7.54 -5.45
C LEU A 14 9.05 -9.06 -5.30
N LYS A 15 8.31 -9.87 -6.07
CA LYS A 15 8.50 -11.33 -6.08
C LYS A 15 9.91 -11.72 -6.52
N ALA A 16 10.45 -11.07 -7.55
CA ALA A 16 11.80 -11.33 -8.04
C ALA A 16 12.89 -11.00 -6.99
N LEU A 17 12.66 -9.98 -6.15
CA LEU A 17 13.60 -9.59 -5.09
C LEU A 17 13.68 -10.60 -3.93
N SER A 18 12.71 -11.51 -3.77
CA SER A 18 12.74 -12.53 -2.72
C SER A 18 13.93 -13.48 -2.83
N ALA A 19 14.48 -13.69 -4.03
CA ALA A 19 15.65 -14.55 -4.23
C ALA A 19 16.98 -13.88 -3.81
N PRO A 20 17.35 -12.68 -4.34
CA PRO A 20 18.60 -12.02 -3.96
C PRO A 20 18.55 -11.38 -2.56
N LEU A 21 17.35 -11.07 -2.04
CA LEU A 21 17.17 -10.38 -0.77
C LEU A 21 16.17 -11.12 0.14
N PRO A 22 16.46 -12.36 0.57
CA PRO A 22 15.50 -13.24 1.25
C PRO A 22 15.04 -12.74 2.62
N GLN A 23 15.82 -11.86 3.25
CA GLN A 23 15.46 -11.26 4.55
C GLN A 23 14.85 -9.85 4.42
N ALA A 24 14.87 -9.26 3.23
CA ALA A 24 14.36 -7.90 3.05
C ALA A 24 12.83 -7.90 3.10
N ARG A 25 12.28 -6.91 3.82
CA ARG A 25 10.86 -6.61 3.82
C ARG A 25 10.62 -5.21 3.26
N PHE A 26 9.53 -5.07 2.52
CA PHE A 26 9.22 -3.85 1.79
C PHE A 26 7.90 -3.24 2.27
N CYS A 27 7.85 -1.91 2.23
CA CYS A 27 6.61 -1.16 2.26
C CYS A 27 6.52 -0.43 0.91
N PRO A 28 5.85 -1.01 -0.09
CA PRO A 28 5.63 -0.40 -1.39
C PRO A 28 4.71 0.82 -1.30
N THR A 29 5.01 1.86 -2.09
CA THR A 29 4.24 3.10 -2.14
C THR A 29 4.30 3.69 -3.55
N GLY A 30 3.21 4.31 -4.00
CA GLY A 30 3.12 4.97 -5.31
C GLY A 30 2.35 4.12 -6.32
N GLY A 31 1.15 4.60 -6.69
CA GLY A 31 0.23 3.90 -7.61
C GLY A 31 -0.64 2.81 -6.96
N ILE A 32 -0.49 2.55 -5.66
CA ILE A 32 -1.30 1.55 -4.95
C ILE A 32 -2.69 2.12 -4.65
N SER A 33 -3.72 1.31 -4.88
CA SER A 33 -5.13 1.61 -4.62
C SER A 33 -5.74 0.54 -3.70
N PRO A 34 -6.97 0.73 -3.18
CA PRO A 34 -7.69 -0.31 -2.45
C PRO A 34 -7.80 -1.62 -3.24
N ALA A 35 -7.93 -1.53 -4.56
CA ALA A 35 -8.05 -2.70 -5.43
C ALA A 35 -6.71 -3.45 -5.60
N SER A 36 -5.58 -2.75 -5.65
CA SER A 36 -4.27 -3.38 -5.84
C SER A 36 -3.58 -3.76 -4.53
N ALA A 37 -3.88 -3.08 -3.42
CA ALA A 37 -3.25 -3.30 -2.11
C ALA A 37 -3.25 -4.77 -1.64
N PRO A 38 -4.35 -5.55 -1.73
CA PRO A 38 -4.34 -6.96 -1.32
C PRO A 38 -3.29 -7.80 -2.05
N SER A 39 -3.03 -7.51 -3.33
CA SER A 39 -2.03 -8.25 -4.13
C SER A 39 -0.58 -8.00 -3.64
N TYR A 40 -0.31 -6.83 -3.08
CA TYR A 40 0.97 -6.52 -2.45
C TYR A 40 1.06 -7.16 -1.06
N LEU A 41 0.01 -7.05 -0.26
CA LEU A 41 -0.03 -7.59 1.11
C LEU A 41 0.08 -9.12 1.15
N ALA A 42 -0.35 -9.81 0.08
CA ALA A 42 -0.18 -11.25 -0.06
C ALA A 42 1.29 -11.70 -0.26
N LEU A 43 2.23 -10.79 -0.51
CA LEU A 43 3.64 -11.14 -0.71
C LEU A 43 4.36 -11.31 0.63
N PRO A 44 5.12 -12.41 0.84
CA PRO A 44 5.79 -12.67 2.12
C PRO A 44 6.87 -11.64 2.46
N ASN A 45 7.44 -10.99 1.45
CA ASN A 45 8.43 -9.92 1.61
C ASN A 45 7.79 -8.52 1.68
N VAL A 46 6.48 -8.39 1.81
CA VAL A 46 5.78 -7.12 2.04
C VAL A 46 5.29 -7.05 3.48
N ALA A 47 5.53 -5.90 4.13
CA ALA A 47 5.16 -5.66 5.52
C ALA A 47 3.93 -4.76 5.69
N CYS A 48 3.78 -3.82 4.78
CA CYS A 48 2.71 -2.84 4.74
C CYS A 48 2.60 -2.30 3.32
N VAL A 49 1.53 -1.59 3.01
CA VAL A 49 1.43 -0.78 1.80
C VAL A 49 1.21 0.67 2.19
N GLY A 50 1.71 1.59 1.37
CA GLY A 50 1.46 3.02 1.54
C GLY A 50 0.66 3.59 0.36
N GLY A 51 -0.31 4.45 0.66
CA GLY A 51 -0.99 5.26 -0.35
C GLY A 51 -1.79 6.40 0.25
N SER A 52 -2.29 7.28 -0.60
CA SER A 52 -2.99 8.50 -0.20
C SER A 52 -4.51 8.34 -0.12
N TRP A 53 -5.07 7.22 -0.58
CA TRP A 53 -6.52 7.05 -0.74
C TRP A 53 -7.30 7.14 0.58
N MET A 54 -6.67 6.81 1.72
CA MET A 54 -7.32 6.89 3.04
C MET A 54 -7.34 8.30 3.64
N VAL A 55 -6.55 9.23 3.09
CA VAL A 55 -6.43 10.61 3.60
C VAL A 55 -6.57 11.60 2.43
N PRO A 56 -7.73 11.65 1.77
CA PRO A 56 -7.91 12.48 0.59
C PRO A 56 -7.88 13.98 0.99
N GLY A 57 -7.24 14.80 0.16
CA GLY A 57 -6.93 16.20 0.51
C GLY A 57 -8.17 17.08 0.71
N ASP A 58 -9.26 16.77 0.00
CA ASP A 58 -10.56 17.45 0.16
C ASP A 58 -11.18 17.15 1.53
N ALA A 59 -11.08 15.92 2.03
CA ALA A 59 -11.55 15.57 3.37
C ALA A 59 -10.74 16.29 4.46
N ILE A 60 -9.42 16.41 4.28
CA ILE A 60 -8.57 17.18 5.21
C ILE A 60 -8.94 18.67 5.19
N ALA A 61 -9.09 19.26 4.00
CA ALA A 61 -9.46 20.68 3.86
C ALA A 61 -10.83 20.97 4.49
N ALA A 62 -11.78 20.06 4.34
CA ALA A 62 -13.12 20.14 4.92
C ALA A 62 -13.20 19.75 6.41
N LYS A 63 -12.09 19.25 7.01
CA LYS A 63 -12.08 18.63 8.34
C LYS A 63 -13.10 17.49 8.50
N ASP A 64 -13.33 16.74 7.43
CA ASP A 64 -14.22 15.57 7.38
C ASP A 64 -13.51 14.34 7.97
N TRP A 65 -13.37 14.34 9.29
CA TRP A 65 -12.70 13.28 10.03
C TRP A 65 -13.46 11.96 9.99
N ASP A 66 -14.78 12.01 9.85
CA ASP A 66 -15.62 10.82 9.72
C ASP A 66 -15.31 10.07 8.42
N ARG A 67 -15.11 10.79 7.31
CA ARG A 67 -14.67 10.18 6.04
C ARG A 67 -13.27 9.60 6.15
N VAL A 68 -12.33 10.32 6.77
CA VAL A 68 -10.96 9.79 6.98
C VAL A 68 -11.00 8.52 7.84
N ALA A 69 -11.80 8.50 8.92
CA ALA A 69 -11.95 7.34 9.79
C ALA A 69 -12.52 6.13 9.04
N ARG A 70 -13.57 6.30 8.23
CA ARG A 70 -14.13 5.22 7.40
C ARG A 70 -13.10 4.66 6.42
N LEU A 71 -12.43 5.54 5.67
CA LEU A 71 -11.45 5.10 4.66
C LEU A 71 -10.23 4.43 5.30
N ALA A 72 -9.81 4.89 6.48
CA ALA A 72 -8.74 4.25 7.25
C ALA A 72 -9.16 2.86 7.75
N ALA A 73 -10.41 2.70 8.22
CA ALA A 73 -10.94 1.40 8.63
C ALA A 73 -11.06 0.43 7.45
N GLU A 74 -11.55 0.90 6.30
CA GLU A 74 -11.57 0.13 5.05
C GLU A 74 -10.16 -0.29 4.64
N ALA A 75 -9.18 0.62 4.70
CA ALA A 75 -7.79 0.30 4.38
C ALA A 75 -7.17 -0.73 5.33
N ALA A 76 -7.47 -0.65 6.64
CA ALA A 76 -7.00 -1.61 7.64
C ALA A 76 -7.58 -3.02 7.41
N ALA A 77 -8.79 -3.12 6.84
CA ALA A 77 -9.44 -4.38 6.52
C ALA A 77 -8.90 -5.06 5.25
N LEU A 78 -8.07 -4.39 4.43
CA LEU A 78 -7.55 -4.94 3.17
C LEU A 78 -6.52 -6.07 3.35
N GLY A 79 -5.91 -6.17 4.54
CA GLY A 79 -4.89 -7.18 4.86
C GLY A 79 -5.38 -8.28 5.81
N ALA A 80 -6.68 -8.30 6.13
CA ALA A 80 -7.30 -9.33 6.94
C ALA A 80 -7.49 -10.65 6.17
#